data_AF-A0A9P3K8Z4-F1
#
_entry.id   AF-A0A9P3K8Z4-F1
#
_cell.length_a   1.000
_cell.length_b   1.000
_cell.length_c   1.000
_cell.angle_alpha   90.00
_cell.angle_beta   90.00
_cell.angle_gamma   90.00
#
_symmetry.space_group_name_H-M   'P 1'
#
loop_
_entity.id
_entity.type
_entity.pdbx_description
1 polymer ?
#
loop_
_entity_poly.entity_id
_entity_poly.type
_entity_poly.pdbx_seq_one_letter_code
_entity_poly.pdbx_strand_id
1 'polypeptide(L)'
;MAVIRGTWLFGTRCFAKERWCKRESERERERERERERERERERERERERERDRDRERERERERERGRERERVREGEREGEREERERERESEREREREGGREREREQERERERERERARERVRERERERERVRERERKKEREKKSERARTQESNIESACAVAQHATGCRARYTLPYKGARINAHMRQPLNVVEQRDKRRLILHLRKVNPKLQIPKFKYEGLNRVAELARAGDWMFSIDLKSGYHHVDIHPSCWKFLGFQFGGHSYCFRSLPFGLATAPFIFTQLIKQLARRWRTMGVRVIPYVGDILFLCHSEADARETCTHIIGDLCKAGLVINAKKSTFNQPSAYVNPVE
;
A
#
# COMPACT_ATOMS: atom_id res chain seq x y z
N MET A 1 -50.92 -10.75 -33.48
CA MET A 1 -52.20 -11.52 -33.45
C MET A 1 -53.07 -10.81 -32.41
N ALA A 2 -54.23 -10.22 -32.73
CA ALA A 2 -55.44 -10.77 -33.39
C ALA A 2 -56.29 -11.61 -32.41
N VAL A 3 -57.62 -11.43 -32.26
CA VAL A 3 -58.54 -10.34 -32.69
C VAL A 3 -59.93 -10.50 -32.02
N ILE A 4 -60.76 -9.43 -31.91
CA ILE A 4 -62.24 -9.43 -31.62
C ILE A 4 -62.65 -9.93 -30.19
N ARG A 5 -63.50 -9.30 -29.35
CA ARG A 5 -64.83 -8.58 -29.40
C ARG A 5 -66.08 -9.49 -29.54
N GLY A 6 -66.98 -9.49 -28.55
CA GLY A 6 -68.33 -10.04 -28.75
C GLY A 6 -69.12 -10.26 -27.45
N THR A 7 -70.42 -9.95 -27.48
CA THR A 7 -71.39 -10.17 -26.40
C THR A 7 -72.76 -10.56 -27.00
N TRP A 8 -73.69 -11.00 -26.14
CA TRP A 8 -75.10 -11.35 -26.45
C TRP A 8 -75.30 -12.71 -27.16
N LEU A 9 -76.49 -13.34 -27.14
CA LEU A 9 -77.86 -12.90 -26.79
C LEU A 9 -78.74 -14.10 -26.38
N PHE A 10 -79.71 -13.95 -25.46
CA PHE A 10 -81.13 -14.36 -25.58
C PHE A 10 -81.89 -14.07 -24.26
N GLY A 11 -83.08 -13.47 -24.24
CA GLY A 11 -83.82 -12.84 -25.35
C GLY A 11 -85.18 -12.22 -24.99
N THR A 12 -85.93 -11.81 -26.03
CA THR A 12 -87.34 -11.37 -26.08
C THR A 12 -87.77 -10.00 -25.48
N ARG A 13 -88.78 -9.41 -26.14
CA ARG A 13 -89.40 -8.06 -26.06
C ARG A 13 -90.95 -8.29 -26.19
N CYS A 14 -91.94 -7.38 -26.17
CA CYS A 14 -92.04 -5.94 -26.50
C CYS A 14 -93.46 -5.39 -26.15
N PHE A 15 -93.60 -4.09 -25.75
CA PHE A 15 -94.76 -3.16 -25.98
C PHE A 15 -96.18 -3.55 -25.43
N ALA A 16 -97.25 -2.73 -25.22
CA ALA A 16 -97.63 -1.29 -25.36
C ALA A 16 -99.03 -1.06 -24.66
N LYS A 17 -99.68 0.13 -24.45
CA LYS A 17 -99.31 1.57 -24.37
C LYS A 17 -100.53 2.49 -23.94
N GLU A 18 -100.38 3.30 -22.87
CA GLU A 18 -101.02 4.62 -22.53
C GLU A 18 -102.53 4.88 -22.22
N ARG A 19 -102.74 6.01 -21.48
CA ARG A 19 -103.90 6.92 -21.24
C ARG A 19 -104.79 6.64 -20.01
N TRP A 20 -104.94 7.53 -19.00
CA TRP A 20 -104.41 8.89 -18.70
C TRP A 20 -104.90 10.07 -19.56
N CYS A 21 -105.95 10.78 -19.11
CA CYS A 21 -106.10 12.25 -19.13
C CYS A 21 -107.45 12.72 -18.51
N LYS A 22 -107.47 13.15 -17.23
CA LYS A 22 -108.57 13.98 -16.64
C LYS A 22 -108.31 14.65 -15.28
N ARG A 23 -107.05 14.75 -14.81
CA ARG A 23 -106.69 15.20 -13.44
C ARG A 23 -105.70 16.40 -13.43
N GLU A 24 -105.81 17.30 -14.41
CA GLU A 24 -104.84 18.39 -14.60
C GLU A 24 -105.45 19.80 -14.41
N SER A 25 -106.74 19.97 -14.74
CA SER A 25 -107.44 21.27 -14.82
C SER A 25 -107.61 22.04 -13.50
N GLU A 26 -107.19 21.49 -12.36
CA GLU A 26 -107.28 22.18 -11.05
C GLU A 26 -106.00 22.94 -10.68
N ARG A 27 -104.85 22.59 -11.27
CA ARG A 27 -103.52 23.13 -10.90
C ARG A 27 -103.18 24.51 -11.46
N GLU A 28 -104.05 25.09 -12.28
CA GLU A 28 -103.72 26.29 -13.05
C GLU A 28 -104.14 27.59 -12.33
N ARG A 29 -105.28 27.56 -11.62
CA ARG A 29 -105.87 28.73 -10.91
C ARG A 29 -105.07 29.22 -9.70
N GLU A 30 -104.10 28.45 -9.23
CA GLU A 30 -103.27 28.79 -8.07
C GLU A 30 -102.10 29.72 -8.45
N ARG A 31 -101.58 29.58 -9.69
CA ARG A 31 -100.34 30.23 -10.17
C ARG A 31 -100.46 31.71 -10.52
N GLU A 32 -101.66 32.24 -10.71
CA GLU A 32 -101.84 33.67 -11.03
C GLU A 32 -101.63 34.56 -9.79
N ARG A 33 -102.05 34.10 -8.60
CA ARG A 33 -102.07 34.90 -7.37
C ARG A 33 -100.69 35.17 -6.76
N GLU A 34 -99.66 34.45 -7.17
CA GLU A 34 -98.27 34.71 -6.76
C GLU A 34 -97.66 35.89 -7.53
N ARG A 35 -97.93 35.99 -8.83
CA ARG A 35 -97.26 36.92 -9.77
C ARG A 35 -97.51 38.40 -9.49
N GLU A 36 -98.64 38.75 -8.86
CA GLU A 36 -98.92 40.13 -8.45
C GLU A 36 -98.03 40.58 -7.29
N ARG A 37 -97.85 39.71 -6.28
CA ARG A 37 -97.12 40.02 -5.03
C ARG A 37 -95.61 40.17 -5.22
N GLU A 38 -95.08 39.69 -6.36
CA GLU A 38 -93.67 39.85 -6.72
C GLU A 38 -93.34 41.29 -7.14
N ARG A 39 -94.24 41.94 -7.91
CA ARG A 39 -93.96 43.22 -8.58
C ARG A 39 -93.86 44.43 -7.65
N GLU A 40 -94.59 44.44 -6.53
CA GLU A 40 -94.46 45.52 -5.53
C GLU A 40 -93.10 45.45 -4.83
N ARG A 41 -92.67 44.25 -4.42
CA ARG A 41 -91.42 44.00 -3.69
C ARG A 41 -90.17 44.40 -4.46
N GLU A 42 -90.26 44.52 -5.78
CA GLU A 42 -89.13 44.90 -6.64
C GLU A 42 -88.85 46.41 -6.60
N ARG A 43 -89.90 47.24 -6.45
CA ARG A 43 -89.79 48.71 -6.52
C ARG A 43 -89.20 49.35 -5.26
N GLU A 44 -89.43 48.78 -4.07
CA GLU A 44 -88.80 49.27 -2.83
C GLU A 44 -87.28 49.04 -2.84
N ARG A 45 -86.86 47.83 -3.26
CA ARG A 45 -85.45 47.40 -3.33
C ARG A 45 -84.58 48.31 -4.19
N GLU A 46 -85.15 48.99 -5.17
CA GLU A 46 -84.39 49.87 -6.06
C GLU A 46 -84.02 51.20 -5.41
N ARG A 47 -84.92 51.79 -4.61
CA ARG A 47 -84.70 53.06 -3.89
C ARG A 47 -83.73 52.92 -2.72
N GLU A 48 -83.67 51.74 -2.11
CA GLU A 48 -82.72 51.44 -1.02
C GLU A 48 -81.27 51.42 -1.53
N ARG A 49 -81.04 50.72 -2.66
CA ARG A 49 -79.72 50.58 -3.32
C ARG A 49 -79.04 51.91 -3.68
N GLU A 50 -79.81 52.94 -4.00
CA GLU A 50 -79.26 54.24 -4.39
C GLU A 50 -78.62 54.98 -3.21
N ARG A 51 -79.27 54.94 -2.04
CA ARG A 51 -78.82 55.63 -0.82
C ARG A 51 -77.54 55.03 -0.23
N ASP A 52 -77.31 53.74 -0.42
CA ASP A 52 -76.11 53.08 0.10
C ASP A 52 -74.85 53.35 -0.74
N ARG A 53 -74.99 53.58 -2.06
CA ARG A 53 -73.87 53.94 -2.94
C ARG A 53 -73.18 55.25 -2.52
N ASP A 54 -73.95 56.25 -2.09
CA ASP A 54 -73.35 57.53 -1.70
C ASP A 54 -72.70 57.46 -0.32
N ARG A 55 -73.23 56.64 0.60
CA ARG A 55 -72.57 56.31 1.88
C ARG A 55 -71.25 55.55 1.68
N GLU A 56 -71.13 54.72 0.63
CA GLU A 56 -69.86 54.07 0.29
C GLU A 56 -68.79 55.07 -0.14
N ARG A 57 -69.14 56.07 -0.97
CA ARG A 57 -68.19 57.06 -1.50
C ARG A 57 -67.55 57.95 -0.44
N GLU A 58 -68.26 58.30 0.64
CA GLU A 58 -67.65 59.01 1.77
C GLU A 58 -66.67 58.13 2.55
N ARG A 59 -67.10 56.90 2.88
CA ARG A 59 -66.27 55.92 3.61
C ARG A 59 -64.97 55.58 2.87
N GLU A 60 -64.97 55.61 1.54
CA GLU A 60 -63.79 55.36 0.73
C GLU A 60 -62.73 56.46 0.88
N ARG A 61 -63.14 57.73 0.90
CA ARG A 61 -62.22 58.89 1.06
C ARG A 61 -61.57 58.95 2.45
N GLU A 62 -62.27 58.53 3.50
CA GLU A 62 -61.66 58.40 4.83
C GLU A 62 -60.61 57.27 4.88
N ARG A 63 -60.89 56.14 4.23
CA ARG A 63 -59.95 55.00 4.17
C ARG A 63 -58.65 55.35 3.46
N GLU A 64 -58.66 56.17 2.40
CA GLU A 64 -57.44 56.65 1.74
C GLU A 64 -56.57 57.49 2.68
N ARG A 65 -57.15 58.47 3.36
CA ARG A 65 -56.43 59.32 4.33
C ARG A 65 -55.90 58.56 5.54
N GLY A 66 -56.56 57.46 5.92
CA GLY A 66 -56.04 56.50 6.90
C GLY A 66 -54.77 55.81 6.39
N ARG A 67 -54.85 55.17 5.23
CA ARG A 67 -53.73 54.43 4.59
C ARG A 67 -52.49 55.29 4.35
N GLU A 68 -52.66 56.55 3.96
CA GLU A 68 -51.53 57.47 3.72
C GLU A 68 -50.75 57.74 5.01
N ARG A 69 -51.45 58.01 6.12
CA ARG A 69 -50.83 58.24 7.44
C ARG A 69 -50.22 56.98 8.05
N GLU A 70 -50.74 55.81 7.68
CA GLU A 70 -50.22 54.51 8.10
C GLU A 70 -48.87 54.23 7.42
N ARG A 71 -48.79 54.39 6.09
CA ARG A 71 -47.56 54.20 5.30
C ARG A 71 -46.39 55.05 5.75
N VAL A 72 -46.60 56.32 6.12
CA VAL A 72 -45.52 57.20 6.63
C VAL A 72 -44.94 56.62 7.92
N ARG A 73 -45.80 56.17 8.85
CA ARG A 73 -45.39 55.56 10.12
C ARG A 73 -44.75 54.19 9.96
N GLU A 74 -45.10 53.44 8.93
CA GLU A 74 -44.42 52.20 8.57
C GLU A 74 -43.01 52.49 8.04
N GLY A 75 -42.86 53.43 7.10
CA GLY A 75 -41.54 53.82 6.56
C GLY A 75 -40.56 54.36 7.61
N GLU A 76 -41.03 55.17 8.56
CA GLU A 76 -40.21 55.61 9.72
C GLU A 76 -39.71 54.42 10.56
N ARG A 77 -40.58 53.43 10.80
CA ARG A 77 -40.26 52.23 11.59
C ARG A 77 -39.39 51.22 10.85
N GLU A 78 -39.49 51.15 9.53
CA GLU A 78 -38.61 50.33 8.70
C GLU A 78 -37.21 50.95 8.64
N GLY A 79 -37.10 52.28 8.48
CA GLY A 79 -35.82 53.00 8.56
C GLY A 79 -35.08 52.77 9.88
N GLU A 80 -35.76 52.96 11.03
CA GLU A 80 -35.19 52.66 12.35
C GLU A 80 -34.77 51.19 12.54
N ARG A 81 -35.41 50.25 11.83
CA ARG A 81 -35.05 48.82 11.90
C ARG A 81 -33.83 48.51 11.04
N GLU A 82 -33.81 48.98 9.79
CA GLU A 82 -32.68 48.79 8.89
C GLU A 82 -31.38 49.37 9.46
N GLU A 83 -31.43 50.56 10.06
CA GLU A 83 -30.25 51.19 10.68
C GLU A 83 -29.70 50.32 11.82
N ARG A 84 -30.56 49.89 12.76
CA ARG A 84 -30.19 49.01 13.87
C ARG A 84 -29.72 47.62 13.41
N GLU A 85 -30.20 47.12 12.28
CA GLU A 85 -29.74 45.84 11.71
C GLU A 85 -28.36 45.99 11.05
N ARG A 86 -28.11 47.08 10.32
CA ARG A 86 -26.79 47.41 9.74
C ARG A 86 -25.72 47.64 10.81
N GLU A 87 -26.06 48.29 11.93
CA GLU A 87 -25.16 48.41 13.09
C GLU A 87 -24.78 47.04 13.66
N ARG A 88 -25.79 46.19 13.93
CA ARG A 88 -25.59 44.83 14.46
C ARG A 88 -24.81 43.93 13.52
N GLU A 89 -25.00 44.05 12.21
CA GLU A 89 -24.22 43.31 11.22
C GLU A 89 -22.76 43.78 11.20
N SER A 90 -22.52 45.09 11.24
CA SER A 90 -21.18 45.68 11.33
C SER A 90 -20.44 45.27 12.62
N GLU A 91 -21.15 45.20 13.74
CA GLU A 91 -20.61 44.74 15.03
C GLU A 91 -20.23 43.25 14.97
N ARG A 92 -21.13 42.39 14.48
CA ARG A 92 -20.87 40.96 14.28
C ARG A 92 -19.73 40.69 13.30
N GLU A 93 -19.55 41.53 12.27
CA GLU A 93 -18.43 41.39 11.34
C GLU A 93 -17.10 41.70 12.03
N ARG A 94 -17.02 42.79 12.81
CA ARG A 94 -15.84 43.12 13.63
C ARG A 94 -15.51 42.02 14.64
N GLU A 95 -16.52 41.43 15.30
CA GLU A 95 -16.31 40.27 16.18
C GLU A 95 -15.73 39.06 15.43
N ARG A 96 -16.24 38.77 14.23
CA ARG A 96 -15.74 37.67 13.38
C ARG A 96 -14.32 37.92 12.90
N GLU A 97 -13.97 39.14 12.52
CA GLU A 97 -12.60 39.49 12.13
C GLU A 97 -11.63 39.42 13.31
N GLY A 98 -11.96 40.02 14.46
CA GLY A 98 -11.16 39.92 15.68
C GLY A 98 -11.03 38.49 16.19
N GLY A 99 -12.05 37.64 16.02
CA GLY A 99 -11.98 36.21 16.26
C GLY A 99 -10.95 35.52 15.35
N ARG A 100 -11.07 35.71 14.03
CA ARG A 100 -10.13 35.15 13.03
C ARG A 100 -8.69 35.63 13.23
N GLU A 101 -8.49 36.87 13.66
CA GLU A 101 -7.15 37.40 13.96
C GLU A 101 -6.53 36.72 15.19
N ARG A 102 -7.29 36.61 16.30
CA ARG A 102 -6.87 35.88 17.50
C ARG A 102 -6.59 34.40 17.23
N GLU A 103 -7.39 33.75 16.38
CA GLU A 103 -7.15 32.36 15.94
C GLU A 103 -5.83 32.24 15.17
N ARG A 104 -5.57 33.15 14.22
CA ARG A 104 -4.30 33.19 13.46
C ARG A 104 -3.09 33.46 14.34
N GLU A 105 -3.24 34.31 15.36
CA GLU A 105 -2.16 34.57 16.33
C GLU A 105 -1.88 33.36 17.21
N GLN A 106 -2.92 32.72 17.76
CA GLN A 106 -2.78 31.47 18.51
C GLN A 106 -2.21 30.32 17.65
N GLU A 107 -2.57 30.24 16.36
CA GLU A 107 -2.00 29.24 15.46
C GLU A 107 -0.50 29.47 15.23
N ARG A 108 -0.09 30.72 14.99
CA ARG A 108 1.33 31.12 14.88
C ARG A 108 2.11 30.85 16.16
N GLU A 109 1.51 31.07 17.34
CA GLU A 109 2.14 30.76 18.62
C GLU A 109 2.30 29.24 18.81
N ARG A 110 1.23 28.46 18.58
CA ARG A 110 1.27 26.99 18.60
C ARG A 110 2.27 26.42 17.58
N GLU A 111 2.44 27.06 16.42
CA GLU A 111 3.45 26.67 15.44
C GLU A 111 4.87 26.94 15.96
N ARG A 112 5.14 28.12 16.53
CA ARG A 112 6.42 28.46 17.19
C ARG A 112 6.72 27.50 18.35
N GLU A 113 5.73 27.11 19.15
CA GLU A 113 5.89 26.09 20.18
C GLU A 113 6.22 24.71 19.60
N ARG A 114 5.49 24.28 18.55
CA ARG A 114 5.77 23.03 17.83
C ARG A 114 7.16 23.03 17.21
N GLU A 115 7.64 24.16 16.70
CA GLU A 115 9.00 24.29 16.17
C GLU A 115 10.05 24.21 17.27
N ARG A 116 9.90 24.97 18.37
CA ARG A 116 10.75 24.86 19.57
C ARG A 116 10.76 23.43 20.14
N ALA A 117 9.63 22.73 20.14
CA ALA A 117 9.54 21.34 20.57
C ALA A 117 10.28 20.39 19.59
N ARG A 118 10.11 20.56 18.28
CA ARG A 118 10.86 19.83 17.24
C ARG A 118 12.37 20.07 17.35
N GLU A 119 12.79 21.29 17.67
CA GLU A 119 14.19 21.63 17.90
C GLU A 119 14.76 20.93 19.14
N ARG A 120 14.07 21.01 20.28
CA ARG A 120 14.45 20.26 21.51
C ARG A 120 14.49 18.74 21.29
N VAL A 121 13.63 18.19 20.43
CA VAL A 121 13.69 16.78 20.01
C VAL A 121 14.95 16.52 19.17
N ARG A 122 15.21 17.31 18.13
CA ARG A 122 16.42 17.20 17.28
C ARG A 122 17.71 17.36 18.10
N GLU A 123 17.72 18.22 19.11
CA GLU A 123 18.84 18.39 20.03
C GLU A 123 19.07 17.14 20.88
N ARG A 124 18.01 16.61 21.51
CA ARG A 124 18.06 15.33 22.26
C ARG A 124 18.44 14.14 21.37
N GLU A 125 18.07 14.15 20.08
CA GLU A 125 18.50 13.13 19.12
C GLU A 125 19.98 13.27 18.76
N ARG A 126 20.47 14.49 18.49
CA ARG A 126 21.91 14.78 18.30
C ARG A 126 22.73 14.42 19.54
N GLU A 127 22.22 14.64 20.74
CA GLU A 127 22.87 14.24 21.99
C GLU A 127 22.89 12.71 22.12
N ARG A 128 21.76 12.02 21.90
CA ARG A 128 21.69 10.56 21.87
C ARG A 128 22.60 9.95 20.79
N GLU A 129 22.75 10.61 19.65
CA GLU A 129 23.68 10.22 18.60
C GLU A 129 25.14 10.42 19.02
N ARG A 130 25.49 11.56 19.62
CA ARG A 130 26.83 11.79 20.23
C ARG A 130 27.14 10.78 21.33
N VAL A 131 26.15 10.38 22.15
CA VAL A 131 26.31 9.32 23.16
C VAL A 131 26.55 7.98 22.47
N ARG A 132 25.70 7.58 21.51
CA ARG A 132 25.86 6.35 20.72
C ARG A 132 27.17 6.33 19.93
N GLU A 133 27.67 7.48 19.48
CA GLU A 133 28.96 7.59 18.80
C GLU A 133 30.11 7.46 19.80
N ARG A 134 30.04 8.09 20.97
CA ARG A 134 31.00 7.88 22.08
C ARG A 134 31.01 6.43 22.55
N GLU A 135 29.85 5.77 22.59
CA GLU A 135 29.74 4.34 22.89
C GLU A 135 30.34 3.49 21.76
N ARG A 136 29.98 3.75 20.49
CA ARG A 136 30.61 3.09 19.32
C ARG A 136 32.11 3.36 19.25
N LYS A 137 32.60 4.51 19.70
CA LYS A 137 34.03 4.83 19.77
C LYS A 137 34.69 4.05 20.90
N LYS A 138 34.14 4.06 22.12
CA LYS A 138 34.58 3.20 23.23
C LYS A 138 34.49 1.72 22.91
N GLU A 139 33.52 1.29 22.10
CA GLU A 139 33.36 -0.09 21.64
C GLU A 139 34.33 -0.42 20.51
N ARG A 140 34.68 0.53 19.62
CA ARG A 140 35.78 0.42 18.64
C ARG A 140 37.15 0.44 19.30
N GLU A 141 37.33 1.23 20.35
CA GLU A 141 38.55 1.28 21.17
C GLU A 141 38.69 -0.04 21.94
N LYS A 142 37.65 -0.50 22.66
CA LYS A 142 37.62 -1.84 23.27
C LYS A 142 37.71 -2.97 22.25
N LYS A 143 37.19 -2.83 21.03
CA LYS A 143 37.40 -3.80 19.94
C LYS A 143 38.79 -3.70 19.34
N SER A 144 39.46 -2.56 19.36
CA SER A 144 40.86 -2.39 18.93
C SER A 144 41.84 -2.85 20.00
N GLU A 145 41.50 -2.73 21.27
CA GLU A 145 42.24 -3.21 22.44
C GLU A 145 42.06 -4.72 22.58
N ARG A 146 40.83 -5.22 22.42
CA ARG A 146 40.55 -6.64 22.18
C ARG A 146 41.15 -7.13 20.87
N ALA A 147 41.29 -6.32 19.83
CA ALA A 147 42.00 -6.71 18.61
C ALA A 147 43.50 -6.72 18.80
N ARG A 148 44.10 -5.85 19.64
CA ARG A 148 45.54 -5.87 19.96
C ARG A 148 45.91 -7.01 20.89
N THR A 149 45.08 -7.28 21.91
CA THR A 149 45.22 -8.48 22.75
C THR A 149 44.81 -9.75 22.01
N GLN A 150 43.87 -9.70 21.05
CA GLN A 150 43.71 -10.78 20.08
C GLN A 150 44.87 -10.84 19.09
N GLU A 151 45.55 -9.76 18.71
CA GLU A 151 46.71 -9.79 17.80
C GLU A 151 47.90 -10.41 18.51
N SER A 152 48.23 -10.03 19.74
CA SER A 152 49.25 -10.73 20.56
C SER A 152 48.86 -12.19 20.82
N ASN A 153 47.57 -12.47 21.05
CA ASN A 153 47.06 -13.82 21.22
C ASN A 153 46.85 -14.57 19.90
N ILE A 154 46.91 -13.92 18.73
CA ILE A 154 46.86 -14.50 17.38
C ILE A 154 48.26 -14.60 16.79
N GLU A 155 49.26 -13.87 17.28
CA GLU A 155 50.68 -14.20 17.05
C GLU A 155 51.03 -15.44 17.89
N SER A 156 50.70 -15.43 19.18
CA SER A 156 50.83 -16.60 20.07
C SER A 156 49.99 -17.79 19.58
N ALA A 157 48.74 -17.58 19.16
CA ALA A 157 47.94 -18.63 18.54
C ALA A 157 48.26 -18.87 17.05
N CYS A 158 49.05 -18.06 16.35
CA CYS A 158 49.61 -18.44 15.04
C CYS A 158 50.79 -19.38 15.24
N ALA A 159 51.54 -19.28 16.33
CA ALA A 159 52.50 -20.31 16.72
C ALA A 159 51.77 -21.63 17.06
N VAL A 160 50.74 -21.59 17.92
CA VAL A 160 50.04 -22.81 18.38
C VAL A 160 49.06 -23.40 17.34
N ALA A 161 48.30 -22.59 16.61
CA ALA A 161 47.36 -23.05 15.58
C ALA A 161 48.03 -23.46 14.26
N GLN A 162 49.36 -23.35 14.15
CA GLN A 162 50.10 -24.13 13.14
C GLN A 162 50.07 -25.64 13.44
N HIS A 163 49.80 -26.06 14.68
CA HIS A 163 49.73 -27.46 15.09
C HIS A 163 48.32 -27.99 15.41
N ALA A 164 47.38 -27.15 15.86
CA ALA A 164 46.17 -27.62 16.53
C ALA A 164 44.92 -27.92 15.66
N THR A 165 44.60 -27.10 14.64
CA THR A 165 43.37 -27.32 13.80
C THR A 165 43.55 -26.91 12.33
N GLY A 166 43.28 -27.84 11.41
CA GLY A 166 43.57 -27.70 9.98
C GLY A 166 42.66 -26.78 9.15
N CYS A 167 42.18 -25.66 9.70
CA CYS A 167 41.15 -24.82 9.06
C CYS A 167 41.60 -23.38 8.75
N ARG A 168 42.68 -23.23 7.96
CA ARG A 168 43.13 -21.92 7.43
C ARG A 168 42.02 -21.19 6.65
N ALA A 169 42.08 -19.85 6.66
CA ALA A 169 41.33 -19.00 5.73
C ALA A 169 41.67 -19.40 4.28
N ARG A 170 40.70 -20.00 3.55
CA ARG A 170 41.03 -20.88 2.42
C ARG A 170 41.03 -20.22 1.03
N TYR A 171 40.29 -19.13 0.82
CA TYR A 171 39.93 -18.66 -0.53
C TYR A 171 41.03 -17.94 -1.32
N THR A 172 42.06 -17.42 -0.66
CA THR A 172 43.18 -16.71 -1.29
C THR A 172 44.53 -17.18 -0.74
N LEU A 173 45.59 -17.04 -1.54
CA LEU A 173 46.97 -17.24 -1.11
C LEU A 173 47.88 -16.11 -1.61
N PRO A 174 48.99 -15.83 -0.89
CA PRO A 174 50.13 -15.11 -1.46
C PRO A 174 50.61 -15.83 -2.72
N TYR A 175 50.73 -15.10 -3.84
CA TYR A 175 51.11 -15.71 -5.11
C TYR A 175 52.62 -15.94 -5.17
N LYS A 176 53.06 -17.19 -4.97
CA LYS A 176 54.49 -17.58 -4.98
C LYS A 176 55.12 -17.69 -6.38
N GLY A 177 54.37 -17.48 -7.47
CA GLY A 177 54.94 -17.44 -8.81
C GLY A 177 55.75 -16.15 -9.04
N ALA A 178 56.88 -16.25 -9.76
CA ALA A 178 57.96 -15.24 -9.81
C ALA A 178 57.52 -13.77 -9.98
N ARG A 179 56.43 -13.50 -10.71
CA ARG A 179 55.57 -12.32 -10.55
C ARG A 179 54.15 -12.67 -11.01
N ILE A 180 53.12 -12.01 -10.46
CA ILE A 180 51.88 -11.83 -11.23
C ILE A 180 52.19 -10.78 -12.31
N ASN A 181 52.16 -11.20 -13.57
CA ASN A 181 52.34 -10.33 -14.73
C ASN A 181 51.46 -9.08 -14.58
N ALA A 182 52.02 -7.88 -14.79
CA ALA A 182 51.33 -6.62 -14.50
C ALA A 182 49.97 -6.52 -15.23
N HIS A 183 49.92 -6.97 -16.49
CA HIS A 183 48.68 -7.05 -17.28
C HIS A 183 47.60 -7.93 -16.64
N MET A 184 47.99 -8.98 -15.90
CA MET A 184 47.09 -9.95 -15.26
C MET A 184 46.68 -9.59 -13.83
N ARG A 185 47.25 -8.52 -13.24
CA ARG A 185 46.71 -7.94 -12.01
C ARG A 185 45.38 -7.27 -12.34
N GLN A 186 44.34 -7.69 -11.64
CA GLN A 186 43.00 -7.10 -11.71
C GLN A 186 42.80 -6.18 -10.50
N PRO A 187 42.05 -5.07 -10.64
CA PRO A 187 41.58 -4.30 -9.49
C PRO A 187 40.73 -5.17 -8.56
N LEU A 188 40.86 -4.95 -7.24
CA LEU A 188 39.99 -5.53 -6.24
C LEU A 188 39.08 -4.42 -5.69
N ASN A 189 37.79 -4.52 -5.95
CA ASN A 189 36.81 -3.53 -5.50
C ASN A 189 36.07 -4.05 -4.27
N VAL A 190 35.76 -3.16 -3.33
CA VAL A 190 34.79 -3.43 -2.26
C VAL A 190 33.44 -2.86 -2.70
N VAL A 191 32.40 -3.69 -2.67
CA VAL A 191 31.00 -3.22 -2.83
C VAL A 191 30.26 -3.43 -1.52
N GLU A 192 29.60 -2.38 -1.04
CA GLU A 192 28.72 -2.45 0.12
C GLU A 192 27.29 -2.79 -0.35
N GLN A 193 26.71 -3.84 0.22
CA GLN A 193 25.35 -4.27 -0.10
C GLN A 193 24.57 -4.45 1.22
N ARG A 194 23.74 -3.46 1.56
CA ARG A 194 23.24 -3.27 2.94
C ARG A 194 24.47 -3.28 3.88
N ASP A 195 24.40 -4.01 4.98
CA ASP A 195 25.45 -4.07 6.01
C ASP A 195 26.66 -4.97 5.65
N LYS A 196 26.77 -5.43 4.39
CA LYS A 196 27.77 -6.43 3.98
C LYS A 196 28.70 -5.91 2.88
N ARG A 197 29.98 -5.76 3.24
CA ARG A 197 31.10 -5.59 2.31
C ARG A 197 31.37 -6.88 1.55
N ARG A 198 31.48 -6.81 0.23
CA ARG A 198 31.85 -7.90 -0.67
C ARG A 198 33.10 -7.51 -1.46
N LEU A 199 34.08 -8.40 -1.50
CA LEU A 199 35.22 -8.29 -2.39
C LEU A 199 34.82 -8.77 -3.79
N ILE A 200 35.01 -7.94 -4.80
CA ILE A 200 34.74 -8.26 -6.21
C ILE A 200 36.03 -8.07 -7.01
N LEU A 201 36.48 -9.14 -7.68
CA LEU A 201 37.65 -9.09 -8.54
C LEU A 201 37.24 -8.56 -9.92
N HIS A 202 37.82 -7.43 -10.34
CA HIS A 202 37.37 -6.67 -11.50
C HIS A 202 37.92 -7.25 -12.82
N LEU A 203 37.38 -8.41 -13.20
CA LEU A 203 37.86 -9.29 -14.27
C LEU A 203 37.58 -8.82 -15.72
N ARG A 204 37.49 -7.51 -15.98
CA ARG A 204 37.24 -6.96 -17.33
C ARG A 204 38.25 -7.43 -18.39
N LYS A 205 39.50 -7.75 -18.01
CA LYS A 205 40.53 -8.27 -18.92
C LYS A 205 40.42 -9.77 -19.22
N VAL A 206 39.66 -10.51 -18.40
CA VAL A 206 39.57 -11.97 -18.41
C VAL A 206 38.22 -12.43 -18.94
N ASN A 207 37.12 -11.87 -18.44
CA ASN A 207 35.75 -12.27 -18.82
C ASN A 207 35.49 -12.28 -20.34
N PRO A 208 35.95 -11.31 -21.16
CA PRO A 208 35.77 -11.34 -22.62
C PRO A 208 36.53 -12.47 -23.33
N LYS A 209 37.47 -13.14 -22.65
CA LYS A 209 38.25 -14.27 -23.17
C LYS A 209 37.70 -15.63 -22.68
N LEU A 210 36.60 -15.63 -21.92
CA LEU A 210 35.93 -16.84 -21.46
C LEU A 210 34.78 -17.18 -22.40
N GLN A 211 34.72 -18.44 -22.84
CA GLN A 211 33.49 -18.98 -23.39
C GLN A 211 32.50 -19.19 -22.23
N ILE A 212 31.38 -18.45 -22.26
CA ILE A 212 30.34 -18.49 -21.22
C ILE A 212 29.12 -19.21 -21.81
N PRO A 213 28.81 -20.45 -21.38
CA PRO A 213 27.65 -21.16 -21.90
C PRO A 213 26.35 -20.45 -21.53
N LYS A 214 25.43 -20.34 -22.49
CA LYS A 214 24.05 -19.88 -22.22
C LYS A 214 23.37 -20.92 -21.34
N PHE A 215 22.77 -20.48 -20.24
CA PHE A 215 22.02 -21.35 -19.33
C PHE A 215 20.81 -20.62 -18.73
N LYS A 216 19.86 -21.40 -18.21
CA LYS A 216 18.72 -20.89 -17.44
C LYS A 216 18.81 -21.40 -15.99
N TYR A 217 18.49 -20.53 -15.04
CA TYR A 217 18.13 -20.94 -13.68
C TYR A 217 16.82 -21.75 -13.71
N GLU A 218 16.53 -22.50 -12.66
CA GLU A 218 15.18 -23.03 -12.47
C GLU A 218 14.29 -21.89 -11.95
N GLY A 219 13.18 -21.63 -12.62
CA GLY A 219 12.31 -20.49 -12.34
C GLY A 219 11.27 -20.78 -11.26
N LEU A 220 10.77 -19.72 -10.60
CA LEU A 220 9.75 -19.83 -9.55
C LEU A 220 8.43 -20.45 -10.05
N ASN A 221 8.16 -20.45 -11.37
CA ASN A 221 7.03 -21.16 -11.97
C ASN A 221 7.02 -22.66 -11.59
N ARG A 222 8.20 -23.28 -11.41
CA ARG A 222 8.31 -24.68 -10.95
C ARG A 222 7.84 -24.90 -9.52
N VAL A 223 7.68 -23.84 -8.71
CA VAL A 223 7.05 -23.93 -7.39
C VAL A 223 5.58 -24.26 -7.56
N ALA A 224 4.87 -23.59 -8.48
CA ALA A 224 3.47 -23.90 -8.78
C ALA A 224 3.29 -25.27 -9.47
N GLU A 225 4.28 -25.73 -10.26
CA GLU A 225 4.27 -27.09 -10.85
C GLU A 225 4.47 -28.23 -9.81
N LEU A 226 5.10 -27.95 -8.66
CA LEU A 226 5.57 -28.98 -7.73
C LEU A 226 4.96 -28.90 -6.32
N ALA A 227 4.44 -27.73 -5.92
CA ALA A 227 3.77 -27.54 -4.64
C ALA A 227 2.34 -28.07 -4.68
N ARG A 228 1.86 -28.49 -3.51
CA ARG A 228 0.50 -29.00 -3.26
C ARG A 228 -0.04 -28.35 -1.99
N ALA A 229 -1.35 -28.19 -1.91
CA ALA A 229 -2.00 -27.72 -0.68
C ALA A 229 -1.62 -28.65 0.50
N GLY A 230 -1.22 -28.06 1.62
CA GLY A 230 -0.76 -28.80 2.81
C GLY A 230 0.71 -29.23 2.81
N ASP A 231 1.49 -28.95 1.76
CA ASP A 231 2.94 -29.22 1.76
C ASP A 231 3.66 -28.48 2.90
N TRP A 232 4.73 -29.09 3.39
CA TRP A 232 5.70 -28.48 4.29
C TRP A 232 6.91 -27.98 3.51
N MET A 233 7.39 -26.79 3.87
CA MET A 233 8.44 -26.08 3.15
C MET A 233 9.64 -25.80 4.07
N PHE A 234 10.83 -26.04 3.54
CA PHE A 234 12.09 -25.63 4.17
C PHE A 234 13.08 -25.14 3.10
N SER A 235 13.97 -24.21 3.46
CA SER A 235 14.92 -23.59 2.53
C SER A 235 16.31 -23.46 3.12
N ILE A 236 17.33 -23.67 2.30
CA ILE A 236 18.73 -23.66 2.72
C ILE A 236 19.49 -22.54 1.97
N ASP A 237 19.96 -21.53 2.70
CA ASP A 237 20.93 -20.54 2.21
C ASP A 237 22.35 -21.10 2.37
N LEU A 238 23.07 -21.21 1.26
CA LEU A 238 24.48 -21.55 1.27
C LEU A 238 25.32 -20.31 1.59
N LYS A 239 26.12 -20.42 2.67
CA LYS A 239 27.07 -19.39 3.09
C LYS A 239 28.02 -19.07 1.92
N SER A 240 28.53 -17.84 1.84
CA SER A 240 29.62 -17.42 0.93
C SER A 240 29.47 -17.71 -0.60
N GLY A 241 28.37 -18.32 -1.06
CA GLY A 241 28.11 -18.65 -2.46
C GLY A 241 29.28 -19.37 -3.15
N TYR A 242 29.73 -18.78 -4.26
CA TYR A 242 30.73 -19.34 -5.20
C TYR A 242 32.05 -19.78 -4.55
N HIS A 243 32.44 -19.18 -3.41
CA HIS A 243 33.72 -19.45 -2.76
C HIS A 243 33.91 -20.89 -2.24
N HIS A 244 32.87 -21.73 -2.29
CA HIS A 244 32.96 -23.17 -2.05
C HIS A 244 33.62 -23.97 -3.18
N VAL A 245 33.64 -23.43 -4.40
CA VAL A 245 34.15 -24.14 -5.57
C VAL A 245 35.60 -23.73 -5.81
N ASP A 246 36.52 -24.63 -5.48
CA ASP A 246 37.94 -24.45 -5.79
C ASP A 246 38.19 -24.45 -7.31
N ILE A 247 39.24 -23.72 -7.69
CA ILE A 247 39.68 -23.48 -9.06
C ILE A 247 40.99 -24.22 -9.28
N HIS A 248 41.10 -24.91 -10.41
CA HIS A 248 42.32 -25.61 -10.79
C HIS A 248 43.56 -24.69 -10.82
N PRO A 249 44.72 -25.09 -10.26
CA PRO A 249 45.89 -24.20 -10.09
C PRO A 249 46.39 -23.50 -11.36
N SER A 250 46.24 -24.13 -12.53
CA SER A 250 46.60 -23.51 -13.83
C SER A 250 45.87 -22.20 -14.12
N CYS A 251 44.73 -21.94 -13.45
CA CYS A 251 43.90 -20.77 -13.64
C CYS A 251 44.17 -19.64 -12.62
N TRP A 252 44.88 -19.89 -11.50
CA TRP A 252 45.12 -18.87 -10.46
C TRP A 252 45.86 -17.64 -11.00
N LYS A 253 46.71 -17.82 -12.02
CA LYS A 253 47.45 -16.75 -12.72
C LYS A 253 46.57 -15.70 -13.42
N PHE A 254 45.30 -16.01 -13.69
CA PHE A 254 44.33 -15.05 -14.27
C PHE A 254 43.54 -14.29 -13.19
N LEU A 255 43.58 -14.77 -11.94
CA LEU A 255 42.74 -14.30 -10.83
C LEU A 255 43.56 -13.56 -9.76
N GLY A 256 44.61 -12.88 -10.23
CA GLY A 256 45.58 -12.17 -9.41
C GLY A 256 45.18 -10.73 -9.09
N PHE A 257 45.46 -10.28 -7.87
CA PHE A 257 45.31 -8.90 -7.43
C PHE A 257 46.46 -8.49 -6.50
N GLN A 258 46.55 -7.21 -6.18
CA GLN A 258 47.54 -6.65 -5.26
C GLN A 258 46.82 -5.93 -4.12
N PHE A 259 47.28 -6.12 -2.88
CA PHE A 259 46.71 -5.49 -1.68
C PHE A 259 47.80 -5.33 -0.61
N GLY A 260 47.90 -4.15 0.01
CA GLY A 260 48.95 -3.87 1.00
C GLY A 260 50.37 -4.14 0.49
N GLY A 261 50.68 -3.74 -0.75
CA GLY A 261 51.94 -4.06 -1.44
C GLY A 261 52.04 -5.51 -1.97
N HIS A 262 51.52 -6.50 -1.23
CA HIS A 262 51.63 -7.93 -1.55
C HIS A 262 50.72 -8.38 -2.71
N SER A 263 51.15 -9.42 -3.43
CA SER A 263 50.42 -10.03 -4.54
C SER A 263 49.68 -11.30 -4.10
N TYR A 264 48.39 -11.38 -4.40
CA TYR A 264 47.49 -12.48 -4.02
C TYR A 264 46.78 -13.05 -5.24
N CYS A 265 46.26 -14.27 -5.10
CA CYS A 265 45.35 -14.88 -6.07
C CYS A 265 44.17 -15.56 -5.37
N PHE A 266 43.03 -15.65 -6.06
CA PHE A 266 41.90 -16.47 -5.61
C PHE A 266 42.10 -17.95 -5.98
N ARG A 267 41.90 -18.83 -5.00
CA ARG A 267 41.84 -20.29 -5.17
C ARG A 267 40.43 -20.81 -5.42
N SER A 268 39.39 -20.10 -5.01
CA SER A 268 37.98 -20.46 -5.27
C SER A 268 37.26 -19.38 -6.07
N LEU A 269 36.13 -19.73 -6.72
CA LEU A 269 35.39 -18.85 -7.63
C LEU A 269 35.13 -17.45 -7.02
N PRO A 270 35.75 -16.36 -7.53
CA PRO A 270 35.56 -15.03 -7.00
C PRO A 270 34.31 -14.35 -7.58
N PHE A 271 33.69 -13.47 -6.81
CA PHE A 271 32.72 -12.52 -7.35
C PHE A 271 33.38 -11.66 -8.43
N GLY A 272 32.69 -11.49 -9.56
CA GLY A 272 33.20 -10.80 -10.75
C GLY A 272 33.65 -11.72 -11.89
N LEU A 273 33.83 -13.03 -11.65
CA LEU A 273 34.13 -14.01 -12.70
C LEU A 273 32.86 -14.42 -13.44
N ALA A 274 32.79 -14.16 -14.76
CA ALA A 274 31.56 -14.32 -15.53
C ALA A 274 31.07 -15.77 -15.68
N THR A 275 31.96 -16.76 -15.56
CA THR A 275 31.60 -18.20 -15.57
C THR A 275 31.18 -18.73 -14.21
N ALA A 276 31.45 -18.02 -13.11
CA ALA A 276 31.15 -18.52 -11.76
C ALA A 276 29.65 -18.83 -11.51
N PRO A 277 28.67 -18.02 -11.98
CA PRO A 277 27.26 -18.35 -11.82
C PRO A 277 26.86 -19.64 -12.56
N PHE A 278 27.43 -19.88 -13.75
CA PHE A 278 27.20 -21.12 -14.50
C PHE A 278 27.76 -22.33 -13.76
N ILE A 279 29.05 -22.29 -13.39
CA ILE A 279 29.74 -23.42 -12.73
C ILE A 279 29.04 -23.78 -11.42
N PHE A 280 28.71 -22.80 -10.59
CA PHE A 280 27.99 -23.03 -9.33
C PHE A 280 26.60 -23.62 -9.55
N THR A 281 25.84 -23.08 -10.52
CA THR A 281 24.51 -23.61 -10.86
C THR A 281 24.58 -25.06 -11.35
N GLN A 282 25.60 -25.44 -12.13
CA GLN A 282 25.76 -26.82 -12.57
C GLN A 282 26.07 -27.77 -11.41
N LEU A 283 26.92 -27.37 -10.46
CA LEU A 283 27.22 -28.16 -9.27
C LEU A 283 25.96 -28.41 -8.42
N ILE A 284 25.19 -27.35 -8.11
CA ILE A 284 23.94 -27.49 -7.34
C ILE A 284 22.90 -28.31 -8.12
N LYS A 285 22.85 -28.22 -9.46
CA LYS A 285 21.97 -29.07 -10.28
C LYS A 285 22.33 -30.57 -10.23
N GLN A 286 23.59 -30.96 -10.00
CA GLN A 286 23.92 -32.38 -9.80
C GLN A 286 23.39 -32.90 -8.46
N LEU A 287 23.50 -32.11 -7.40
CA LEU A 287 22.92 -32.44 -6.09
C LEU A 287 21.39 -32.51 -6.16
N ALA A 288 20.74 -31.51 -6.78
CA ALA A 288 19.30 -31.52 -7.00
C ALA A 288 18.83 -32.71 -7.86
N ARG A 289 19.62 -33.16 -8.85
CA ARG A 289 19.32 -34.38 -9.61
C ARG A 289 19.32 -35.63 -8.73
N ARG A 290 20.33 -35.78 -7.84
CA ARG A 290 20.41 -36.88 -6.87
C ARG A 290 19.21 -36.89 -5.91
N TRP A 291 18.84 -35.75 -5.36
CA TRP A 291 17.69 -35.66 -4.44
C TRP A 291 16.35 -35.92 -5.16
N ARG A 292 16.19 -35.47 -6.41
CA ARG A 292 15.03 -35.80 -7.24
C ARG A 292 14.92 -37.31 -7.53
N THR A 293 16.04 -38.02 -7.71
CA THR A 293 16.03 -39.50 -7.82
C THR A 293 15.72 -40.22 -6.50
N MET A 294 15.71 -39.51 -5.36
CA MET A 294 15.23 -39.99 -4.06
C MET A 294 13.77 -39.56 -3.79
N GLY A 295 13.05 -39.06 -4.80
CA GLY A 295 11.66 -38.56 -4.67
C GLY A 295 11.53 -37.13 -4.13
N VAL A 296 12.62 -36.49 -3.70
CA VAL A 296 12.57 -35.16 -3.06
C VAL A 296 12.25 -34.07 -4.08
N ARG A 297 11.16 -33.33 -3.84
CA ARG A 297 10.78 -32.15 -4.62
C ARG A 297 11.64 -30.96 -4.21
N VAL A 298 12.72 -30.73 -4.96
CA VAL A 298 13.69 -29.64 -4.72
C VAL A 298 13.72 -28.65 -5.89
N ILE A 299 13.87 -27.36 -5.58
CA ILE A 299 13.97 -26.23 -6.52
C ILE A 299 15.21 -25.40 -6.16
N PRO A 300 16.34 -25.56 -6.88
CA PRO A 300 17.58 -24.82 -6.61
C PRO A 300 17.64 -23.47 -7.33
N TYR A 301 17.81 -22.37 -6.57
CA TYR A 301 17.98 -21.02 -7.10
C TYR A 301 19.29 -20.37 -6.62
N VAL A 302 20.35 -20.54 -7.42
CA VAL A 302 21.71 -20.05 -7.13
C VAL A 302 22.25 -20.61 -5.80
N GLY A 303 22.13 -19.84 -4.71
CA GLY A 303 22.60 -20.20 -3.37
C GLY A 303 21.47 -20.45 -2.36
N ASP A 304 20.21 -20.23 -2.76
CA ASP A 304 19.02 -20.55 -1.98
C ASP A 304 18.40 -21.83 -2.58
N ILE A 305 18.18 -22.86 -1.78
CA ILE A 305 17.62 -24.15 -2.24
C ILE A 305 16.32 -24.41 -1.47
N LEU A 306 15.20 -24.50 -2.18
CA LEU A 306 13.86 -24.74 -1.63
C LEU A 306 13.49 -26.23 -1.74
N PHE A 307 12.87 -26.77 -0.70
CA PHE A 307 12.39 -28.15 -0.62
C PHE A 307 10.90 -28.18 -0.26
N LEU A 308 10.17 -29.14 -0.86
CA LEU A 308 8.74 -29.36 -0.70
C LEU A 308 8.48 -30.80 -0.23
N CYS A 309 8.00 -30.94 1.00
CA CYS A 309 7.75 -32.22 1.69
C CYS A 309 6.25 -32.38 1.97
N HIS A 310 5.78 -33.61 2.13
CA HIS A 310 4.35 -33.90 2.32
C HIS A 310 3.88 -33.79 3.78
N SER A 311 4.81 -33.77 4.75
CA SER A 311 4.51 -33.64 6.18
C SER A 311 5.68 -33.05 6.96
N GLU A 312 5.47 -32.63 8.21
CA GLU A 312 6.54 -32.15 9.09
C GLU A 312 7.60 -33.24 9.39
N ALA A 313 7.19 -34.51 9.42
CA ALA A 313 8.09 -35.65 9.65
C ALA A 313 9.02 -35.87 8.44
N ASP A 314 8.46 -35.92 7.24
CA ASP A 314 9.20 -35.95 5.96
C ASP A 314 10.13 -34.74 5.86
N ALA A 315 9.64 -33.53 6.17
CA ALA A 315 10.46 -32.32 6.18
C ALA A 315 11.68 -32.43 7.11
N ARG A 316 11.53 -32.96 8.33
CA ARG A 316 12.66 -33.20 9.26
C ARG A 316 13.64 -34.25 8.76
N GLU A 317 13.15 -35.39 8.29
CA GLU A 317 14.00 -36.49 7.82
C GLU A 317 14.78 -36.09 6.56
N THR A 318 14.05 -35.59 5.55
CA THR A 318 14.62 -35.06 4.31
C THR A 318 15.61 -33.95 4.61
N CYS A 319 15.28 -32.95 5.44
CA CYS A 319 16.22 -31.89 5.83
C CYS A 319 17.51 -32.44 6.46
N THR A 320 17.41 -33.44 7.34
CA THR A 320 18.57 -34.07 7.98
C THR A 320 19.47 -34.76 6.95
N HIS A 321 18.89 -35.51 6.01
CA HIS A 321 19.65 -36.16 4.94
C HIS A 321 20.29 -35.15 3.97
N ILE A 322 19.55 -34.07 3.62
CA ILE A 322 20.05 -32.99 2.75
C ILE A 322 21.23 -32.26 3.40
N ILE A 323 21.15 -31.93 4.69
CA ILE A 323 22.27 -31.35 5.45
C ILE A 323 23.49 -32.28 5.42
N GLY A 324 23.27 -33.59 5.61
CA GLY A 324 24.33 -34.60 5.51
C GLY A 324 25.02 -34.63 4.15
N ASP A 325 24.26 -34.62 3.05
CA ASP A 325 24.82 -34.62 1.68
C ASP A 325 25.51 -33.29 1.32
N LEU A 326 24.98 -32.14 1.78
CA LEU A 326 25.64 -30.83 1.62
C LEU A 326 26.99 -30.77 2.35
N CYS A 327 27.04 -31.27 3.59
CA CYS A 327 28.28 -31.36 4.37
C CYS A 327 29.31 -32.29 3.72
N LYS A 328 28.89 -33.47 3.21
CA LYS A 328 29.76 -34.38 2.43
C LYS A 328 30.30 -33.72 1.16
N ALA A 329 29.49 -32.88 0.51
CA ALA A 329 29.90 -32.09 -0.66
C ALA A 329 30.78 -30.85 -0.31
N GLY A 330 31.10 -30.63 0.97
CA GLY A 330 31.91 -29.50 1.43
C GLY A 330 31.19 -28.14 1.41
N LEU A 331 29.86 -28.12 1.22
CA LEU A 331 29.06 -26.90 1.16
C LEU A 331 28.64 -26.43 2.56
N VAL A 332 28.99 -25.20 2.94
CA VAL A 332 28.68 -24.66 4.27
C VAL A 332 27.32 -23.96 4.27
N ILE A 333 26.40 -24.48 5.09
CA ILE A 333 25.05 -23.93 5.29
C ILE A 333 25.08 -22.69 6.20
N ASN A 334 24.17 -21.75 5.96
CA ASN A 334 23.95 -20.57 6.79
C ASN A 334 22.66 -20.72 7.62
N ALA A 335 22.79 -21.38 8.77
CA ALA A 335 21.65 -21.70 9.65
C ALA A 335 20.88 -20.47 10.20
N LYS A 336 21.45 -19.25 10.15
CA LYS A 336 20.76 -18.00 10.55
C LYS A 336 19.85 -17.40 9.47
N LYS A 337 19.79 -18.04 8.31
CA LYS A 337 19.08 -17.57 7.11
C LYS A 337 18.21 -18.65 6.48
N SER A 338 18.63 -19.90 6.61
CA SER A 338 17.88 -21.09 6.22
C SER A 338 16.61 -21.19 7.06
N THR A 339 15.49 -21.60 6.47
CA THR A 339 14.25 -21.93 7.19
C THR A 339 14.13 -23.45 7.27
N PHE A 340 13.84 -23.99 8.45
CA PHE A 340 13.95 -25.43 8.71
C PHE A 340 12.62 -26.15 9.02
N ASN A 341 11.52 -25.42 9.22
CA ASN A 341 10.16 -25.95 9.23
C ASN A 341 9.17 -24.77 9.11
N GLN A 342 8.42 -24.68 8.02
CA GLN A 342 7.23 -23.83 7.92
C GLN A 342 6.15 -24.58 7.11
N PRO A 343 4.89 -24.64 7.56
CA PRO A 343 3.79 -25.13 6.73
C PRO A 343 3.56 -24.17 5.55
N SER A 344 3.21 -24.70 4.38
CA SER A 344 2.89 -23.84 3.24
C SER A 344 1.58 -23.09 3.46
N ALA A 345 1.60 -21.77 3.25
CA ALA A 345 0.39 -20.95 3.13
C ALA A 345 -0.12 -20.92 1.67
N TYR A 346 0.14 -21.98 0.91
CA TYR A 346 -0.21 -22.03 -0.52
C TYR A 346 -1.68 -22.43 -0.69
N VAL A 347 -2.55 -21.43 -0.63
CA VAL A 347 -3.93 -21.53 -1.12
C VAL A 347 -3.89 -21.56 -2.64
N ASN A 348 -4.53 -22.55 -3.25
CA ASN A 348 -4.64 -22.64 -4.70
C ASN A 348 -5.51 -21.48 -5.19
N PRO A 349 -5.11 -20.68 -6.20
CA PRO A 349 -5.90 -19.54 -6.68
C PRO A 349 -7.05 -19.98 -7.62
N VAL A 350 -7.62 -21.17 -7.40
CA VAL A 350 -8.63 -21.84 -8.22
C VAL A 350 -9.56 -22.67 -7.33
N GLU A 351 -10.20 -22.01 -6.36
CA GLU A 351 -11.45 -22.41 -5.68
C GLU A 351 -12.36 -21.18 -5.58
#